data_AF-A0A2G8L781-F1
#
_entry.id   AF-A0A2G8L781-F1
#
_cell.length_a   1.000
_cell.length_b   1.000
_cell.length_c   1.000
_cell.angle_alpha   90.00
_cell.angle_beta   90.00
_cell.angle_gamma   90.00
#
_symmetry.space_group_name_H-M   'P 1'
#
loop_
_entity.id
_entity.type
_entity.pdbx_description
1 polymer ?
#
loop_
_entity_poly.entity_id
_entity_poly.type
_entity_poly.pdbx_seq_one_letter_code
_entity_poly.pdbx_strand_id
1 'polypeptide(L)'
;MINSKDCVLVELMEKWPYLFEEAYLLDHFSTLTGVNLKEKVEESAKKKIPTLYRFLEQQASTTQRLRQTLHSIKDVMEKTGSQASGELALPGTPCVVTAGEPWEATRFQIAVDGQFITTVNNPIDALCVWFCAFYVFNLEYPANASATAEFIQRFIVGINPPEGRGKAAKGKSIHPIVLRISNKLKDFESEWSI
;
A
#
# COMPACT_ATOMS: atom_id res chain seq x y z
N MET A 1 25.15 3.64 7.36
CA MET A 1 24.19 4.29 6.44
C MET A 1 22.79 3.80 6.79
N ILE A 2 21.76 4.64 6.63
CA ILE A 2 20.35 4.37 7.02
C ILE A 2 19.81 3.06 6.40
N ASN A 3 20.26 2.73 5.18
CA ASN A 3 19.84 1.52 4.44
C ASN A 3 20.85 0.36 4.51
N SER A 4 21.77 0.37 5.47
CA SER A 4 22.71 -0.73 5.67
C SER A 4 21.98 -1.95 6.23
N LYS A 5 22.28 -3.15 5.74
CA LYS A 5 21.64 -4.40 6.20
C LYS A 5 21.86 -4.71 7.69
N ASP A 6 22.88 -4.10 8.29
CA ASP A 6 23.28 -4.33 9.68
C ASP A 6 22.67 -3.33 10.67
N CYS A 7 21.78 -2.43 10.23
CA CYS A 7 21.18 -1.42 11.11
C CYS A 7 19.88 -1.93 11.73
N VAL A 8 19.83 -2.01 13.07
CA VAL A 8 18.61 -2.34 13.81
C VAL A 8 17.69 -1.11 13.88
N LEU A 9 16.37 -1.30 13.76
CA LEU A 9 15.39 -0.21 13.72
C LEU A 9 15.48 0.70 14.96
N VAL A 10 15.65 0.13 16.14
CA VAL A 10 15.77 0.88 17.40
C VAL A 10 16.98 1.82 17.38
N GLU A 11 18.14 1.35 16.90
CA GLU A 11 19.31 2.21 16.76
C GLU A 11 19.10 3.33 15.74
N LEU A 12 18.31 3.07 14.70
CA LEU A 12 17.98 4.06 13.69
C LEU A 12 17.09 5.16 14.28
N MET A 13 16.12 4.80 15.12
CA MET A 13 15.28 5.74 15.86
C MET A 13 16.10 6.64 16.78
N GLU A 14 17.11 6.10 17.46
CA GLU A 14 18.00 6.88 18.33
C GLU A 14 18.93 7.82 17.54
N LYS A 15 19.52 7.33 16.43
CA LYS A 15 20.50 8.08 15.64
C LYS A 15 19.84 9.10 14.70
N TRP A 16 18.62 8.84 14.26
CA TRP A 16 17.89 9.63 13.26
C TRP A 16 16.42 9.83 13.64
N PRO A 17 16.10 10.41 14.80
CA PRO A 17 14.71 10.52 15.27
C PRO A 17 13.81 11.28 14.29
N TYR A 18 14.32 12.32 13.64
CA TYR A 18 13.59 13.08 12.63
C TYR A 18 13.24 12.25 11.40
N LEU A 19 14.02 11.20 11.06
CA LEU A 19 13.67 10.32 9.94
C LEU A 19 12.29 9.70 10.14
N PHE A 20 11.80 9.56 11.38
CA PHE A 20 10.53 8.92 11.72
C PHE A 20 9.34 9.88 11.73
N GLU A 21 9.53 11.17 11.43
CA GLU A 21 8.40 12.05 11.13
C GLU A 21 7.92 11.82 9.69
N GLU A 22 6.61 11.88 9.49
CA GLU A 22 5.96 11.59 8.21
C GLU A 22 6.62 12.31 7.01
N ALA A 23 6.88 13.62 7.16
CA ALA A 23 7.45 14.43 6.09
C ALA A 23 8.84 13.95 5.67
N TYR A 24 9.71 13.62 6.63
CA TYR A 24 11.08 13.20 6.37
C TYR A 24 11.16 11.74 5.89
N LEU A 25 10.26 10.85 6.35
CA LEU A 25 10.11 9.51 5.78
C LEU A 25 9.81 9.57 4.29
N LEU A 26 8.82 10.38 3.92
CA LEU A 26 8.37 10.52 2.54
C LEU A 26 9.42 11.22 1.66
N ASP A 27 10.12 12.22 2.21
CA ASP A 27 11.21 12.89 1.51
C ASP A 27 12.40 11.95 1.27
N HIS A 28 12.76 11.13 2.26
CA HIS A 28 13.80 10.11 2.08
C HIS A 28 13.41 9.07 1.03
N PHE A 29 12.15 8.62 1.05
CA PHE A 29 11.62 7.76 -0.01
C PHE A 29 11.73 8.39 -1.40
N SER A 30 11.37 9.67 -1.52
CA SER A 30 11.49 10.43 -2.76
C SER A 30 12.94 10.48 -3.23
N THR A 31 13.88 10.71 -2.32
CA THR A 31 15.32 10.69 -2.60
C THR A 31 15.80 9.32 -3.11
N LEU A 32 15.30 8.22 -2.54
CA LEU A 32 15.71 6.86 -2.93
C LEU A 32 15.12 6.41 -4.28
N THR A 33 13.90 6.84 -4.58
CA THR A 33 13.12 6.31 -5.71
C THR A 33 12.96 7.28 -6.87
N GLY A 34 13.23 8.57 -6.65
CA GLY A 34 12.89 9.65 -7.57
C GLY A 34 11.39 9.93 -7.68
N VAL A 35 10.57 9.39 -6.75
CA VAL A 35 9.11 9.45 -6.81
C VAL A 35 8.52 10.18 -5.60
N ASN A 36 7.76 11.25 -5.87
CA ASN A 36 6.88 11.85 -4.88
C ASN A 36 5.67 10.94 -4.64
N LEU A 37 5.71 10.20 -3.53
CA LEU A 37 4.74 9.13 -3.26
C LEU A 37 3.31 9.66 -3.10
N LYS A 38 3.10 10.71 -2.30
CA LYS A 38 1.76 11.26 -2.05
C LYS A 38 1.13 11.74 -3.35
N GLU A 39 1.86 12.54 -4.11
CA GLU A 39 1.41 13.05 -5.41
C GLU A 39 1.06 11.91 -6.36
N LYS A 40 1.93 10.89 -6.50
CA LYS A 40 1.65 9.76 -7.38
C LYS A 40 0.45 8.94 -6.94
N VAL A 41 0.30 8.69 -5.64
CA VAL A 41 -0.86 7.96 -5.11
C VAL A 41 -2.13 8.74 -5.38
N GLU A 42 -2.17 10.04 -5.11
CA GLU A 42 -3.33 10.90 -5.37
C GLU A 42 -3.69 10.98 -6.86
N GLU A 43 -2.71 11.21 -7.73
CA GLU A 43 -2.91 11.26 -9.19
C GLU A 43 -3.46 9.95 -9.74
N SER A 44 -2.85 8.83 -9.35
CA SER A 44 -3.28 7.50 -9.76
C SER A 44 -4.64 7.15 -9.17
N ALA A 45 -4.89 7.46 -7.90
CA ALA A 45 -6.12 7.14 -7.18
C ALA A 45 -7.35 7.70 -7.89
N LYS A 46 -7.28 8.96 -8.36
CA LYS A 46 -8.38 9.64 -9.07
C LYS A 46 -8.96 8.86 -10.24
N LYS A 47 -8.13 8.09 -10.96
CA LYS A 47 -8.54 7.30 -12.12
C LYS A 47 -8.66 5.82 -11.81
N LYS A 48 -7.64 5.26 -11.16
CA LYS A 48 -7.48 3.81 -10.99
C LYS A 48 -8.38 3.22 -9.92
N ILE A 49 -8.68 3.95 -8.85
CA ILE A 49 -9.58 3.45 -7.80
C ILE A 49 -11.01 3.28 -8.35
N PRO A 50 -11.62 4.27 -9.05
CA PRO A 50 -12.93 4.07 -9.67
C PRO A 50 -12.96 2.92 -10.68
N THR A 51 -11.94 2.77 -11.52
CA THR A 51 -11.84 1.62 -12.44
C THR A 51 -11.79 0.31 -11.68
N LEU A 52 -10.92 0.20 -10.68
CA LEU A 52 -10.77 -1.01 -9.89
C LEU A 52 -12.08 -1.37 -9.18
N TYR A 53 -12.76 -0.38 -8.62
CA TYR A 53 -14.05 -0.56 -7.97
C TYR A 53 -15.10 -1.12 -8.95
N ARG A 54 -15.29 -0.49 -10.12
CA ARG A 54 -16.22 -0.98 -11.16
C ARG A 54 -15.87 -2.38 -11.65
N PHE A 55 -14.58 -2.66 -11.84
CA PHE A 55 -14.11 -3.99 -12.21
C PHE A 55 -14.49 -5.03 -11.15
N LEU A 56 -14.22 -4.73 -9.86
CA LEU A 56 -14.55 -5.63 -8.76
C LEU A 56 -16.07 -5.84 -8.65
N GLU A 57 -16.89 -4.80 -8.82
CA GLU A 57 -18.35 -4.91 -8.85
C GLU A 57 -18.82 -5.84 -9.97
N GLN A 58 -18.27 -5.70 -11.19
CA GLN A 58 -18.60 -6.61 -12.28
C GLN A 58 -18.22 -8.05 -11.96
N GLN A 59 -17.04 -8.29 -11.37
CA GLN A 59 -16.60 -9.63 -10.98
C GLN A 59 -17.45 -10.21 -9.83
N ALA A 60 -17.97 -9.38 -8.93
CA ALA A 60 -18.85 -9.81 -7.84
C ALA A 60 -20.20 -10.40 -8.31
N SER A 61 -20.62 -10.09 -9.54
CA SER A 61 -21.78 -10.76 -10.15
C SER A 61 -21.58 -12.27 -10.30
N THR A 62 -20.33 -12.73 -10.47
CA THR A 62 -19.99 -14.14 -10.68
C THR A 62 -19.36 -14.82 -9.45
N THR A 63 -18.82 -14.03 -8.50
CA THR A 63 -18.09 -14.55 -7.34
C THR A 63 -18.77 -14.16 -6.03
N GLN A 64 -19.42 -15.12 -5.35
CA GLN A 64 -20.17 -14.87 -4.11
C GLN A 64 -19.33 -14.23 -3.00
N ARG A 65 -18.11 -14.74 -2.76
CA ARG A 65 -17.22 -14.20 -1.71
C ARG A 65 -16.87 -12.73 -1.97
N LEU A 66 -16.57 -12.38 -3.22
CA LEU A 66 -16.27 -11.01 -3.60
C LEU A 66 -17.49 -10.10 -3.44
N ARG A 67 -18.69 -10.61 -3.78
CA ARG A 67 -19.95 -9.90 -3.56
C ARG A 67 -20.20 -9.58 -2.09
N GLN A 68 -19.99 -10.56 -1.21
CA GLN A 68 -20.12 -10.36 0.23
C GLN A 68 -19.12 -9.30 0.72
N THR A 69 -17.85 -9.39 0.31
CA THR A 69 -16.82 -8.40 0.69
C THR A 69 -17.16 -6.99 0.19
N LEU A 70 -17.58 -6.82 -1.06
CA LEU A 70 -17.98 -5.50 -1.59
C LEU A 70 -19.22 -4.95 -0.90
N HIS A 71 -20.19 -5.80 -0.58
CA HIS A 71 -21.37 -5.39 0.18
C HIS A 71 -20.98 -4.90 1.57
N SER A 72 -20.08 -5.59 2.26
CA SER A 72 -19.55 -5.13 3.56
C SER A 72 -18.82 -3.80 3.43
N ILE A 73 -18.00 -3.60 2.38
CA ILE A 73 -17.32 -2.31 2.14
C ILE A 73 -18.35 -1.20 1.89
N LYS A 74 -19.38 -1.46 1.08
CA LYS A 74 -20.43 -0.49 0.76
C LYS A 74 -21.30 -0.15 1.97
N ASP A 75 -21.75 -1.16 2.72
CA ASP A 75 -22.51 -0.99 3.96
C ASP A 75 -21.73 -0.12 4.97
N VAL A 76 -20.42 -0.32 5.05
CA VAL A 76 -19.52 0.46 5.91
C VAL A 76 -19.36 1.89 5.41
N MET A 77 -19.26 2.11 4.10
CA MET A 77 -19.27 3.47 3.53
C MET A 77 -20.57 4.21 3.83
N GLU A 78 -21.67 3.48 4.00
CA GLU A 78 -23.02 4.02 4.26
C GLU A 78 -23.39 4.09 5.75
N LYS A 79 -22.72 3.33 6.62
CA LYS A 79 -23.00 3.27 8.07
C LYS A 79 -21.74 3.65 8.85
N THR A 80 -21.72 4.86 9.39
CA THR A 80 -20.73 5.27 10.39
C THR A 80 -21.11 4.69 11.75
N GLY A 81 -20.24 3.88 12.37
CA GLY A 81 -20.25 3.60 13.80
C GLY A 81 -20.37 2.12 14.19
N SER A 82 -19.29 1.52 14.67
CA SER A 82 -19.22 0.81 15.97
C SER A 82 -17.87 0.13 16.23
N GLN A 83 -17.51 0.05 17.52
CA GLN A 83 -16.20 -0.34 18.05
C GLN A 83 -16.06 -1.84 18.39
N ALA A 84 -14.83 -2.34 18.29
CA ALA A 84 -14.29 -3.41 19.13
C ALA A 84 -12.80 -3.17 19.44
N SER A 85 -12.35 -3.60 20.62
CA SER A 85 -10.96 -3.47 21.10
C SER A 85 -10.40 -4.84 21.47
N GLY A 86 -9.17 -5.11 21.06
CA GLY A 86 -8.37 -6.26 21.50
C GLY A 86 -6.89 -5.96 21.33
N GLU A 87 -6.06 -6.35 22.30
CA GLU A 87 -4.61 -6.29 22.19
C GLU A 87 -4.11 -7.38 21.25
N LEU A 88 -3.57 -6.99 20.11
CA LEU A 88 -2.91 -7.88 19.17
C LEU A 88 -1.39 -7.62 19.24
N ALA A 89 -0.59 -8.68 19.34
CA ALA A 89 0.85 -8.57 19.21
C ALA A 89 1.21 -8.00 17.82
N LEU A 90 2.09 -6.99 17.78
CA LEU A 90 2.47 -6.33 16.54
C LEU A 90 3.33 -7.26 15.66
N PRO A 91 3.09 -7.32 14.34
CA PRO A 91 3.91 -8.09 13.42
C PRO A 91 5.30 -7.47 13.25
N GLY A 92 6.29 -8.30 12.85
CA GLY A 92 7.63 -7.81 12.50
C GLY A 92 7.69 -7.00 11.20
N THR A 93 6.68 -7.16 10.32
CA THR A 93 6.58 -6.43 9.06
C THR A 93 5.80 -5.13 9.23
N PRO A 94 6.06 -4.08 8.41
CA PRO A 94 5.29 -2.84 8.46
C PRO A 94 3.77 -3.08 8.48
N CYS A 95 3.08 -2.48 9.44
CA CYS A 95 1.62 -2.57 9.56
C CYS A 95 1.00 -1.24 9.98
N VAL A 96 -0.24 -1.03 9.54
CA VAL A 96 -1.09 0.09 9.97
C VAL A 96 -1.98 -0.39 11.11
N VAL A 97 -2.02 0.38 12.19
CA VAL A 97 -2.79 0.10 13.40
C VAL A 97 -3.75 1.26 13.66
N THR A 98 -5.02 0.94 13.88
CA THR A 98 -6.07 1.90 14.21
C THR A 98 -6.74 1.51 15.51
N ALA A 99 -7.25 2.49 16.24
CA ALA A 99 -8.14 2.21 17.36
C ALA A 99 -9.56 2.00 16.82
N GLY A 100 -10.18 0.86 17.16
CA GLY A 100 -11.48 0.48 16.63
C GLY A 100 -11.44 0.14 15.15
N GLU A 101 -12.58 0.29 14.48
CA GLU A 101 -12.71 -0.12 13.09
C GLU A 101 -11.93 0.80 12.13
N PRO A 102 -11.17 0.25 11.16
CA PRO A 102 -10.29 1.03 10.29
C PRO A 102 -10.98 2.14 9.49
N TRP A 103 -12.27 1.99 9.19
CA TRP A 103 -13.07 2.95 8.41
C TRP A 103 -13.60 4.12 9.23
N GLU A 104 -13.65 3.99 10.56
CA GLU A 104 -14.01 5.07 11.50
C GLU A 104 -12.77 5.80 12.05
N ALA A 105 -11.59 5.25 11.79
CA ALA A 105 -10.35 5.75 12.33
C ALA A 105 -10.00 7.13 11.78
N THR A 106 -9.74 8.06 12.69
CA THR A 106 -9.17 9.39 12.39
C THR A 106 -7.66 9.44 12.66
N ARG A 107 -7.10 8.38 13.25
CA ARG A 107 -5.70 8.28 13.61
C ARG A 107 -5.16 6.89 13.29
N PHE A 108 -4.04 6.86 12.59
CA PHE A 108 -3.40 5.66 12.08
C PHE A 108 -1.96 5.64 12.59
N GLN A 109 -1.60 4.61 13.35
CA GLN A 109 -0.24 4.40 13.83
C GLN A 109 0.45 3.39 12.93
N ILE A 110 1.68 3.69 12.52
CA ILE A 110 2.47 2.76 11.72
C ILE A 110 3.46 2.09 12.65
N ALA A 111 3.51 0.76 12.60
CA ALA A 111 4.51 -0.02 13.30
C ALA A 111 5.39 -0.79 12.33
N VAL A 112 6.67 -0.92 12.66
CA VAL A 112 7.68 -1.69 11.93
C VAL A 112 8.49 -2.44 12.98
N ASP A 113 8.73 -3.74 12.76
CA ASP A 113 9.47 -4.59 13.70
C ASP A 113 8.95 -4.53 15.15
N GLY A 114 7.63 -4.51 15.31
CA GLY A 114 6.97 -4.40 16.61
C GLY A 114 7.08 -3.03 17.31
N GLN A 115 7.68 -2.03 16.68
CA GLN A 115 7.84 -0.68 17.22
C GLN A 115 6.93 0.31 16.49
N PHE A 116 6.25 1.19 17.22
CA PHE A 116 5.52 2.30 16.60
C PHE A 116 6.51 3.36 16.10
N ILE A 117 6.49 3.61 14.80
CA ILE A 117 7.42 4.53 14.14
C ILE A 117 6.85 5.94 14.01
N THR A 118 5.57 6.06 13.65
CA THR A 118 4.94 7.36 13.40
C THR A 118 3.43 7.26 13.45
N THR A 119 2.75 8.40 13.48
CA THR A 119 1.29 8.51 13.49
C THR A 119 0.83 9.52 12.45
N VAL A 120 -0.19 9.16 11.68
CA VAL A 120 -0.81 10.01 10.65
C VAL A 120 -2.33 10.07 10.84
N ASN A 121 -2.96 11.07 10.22
CA ASN A 121 -4.37 11.41 10.50
C ASN A 121 -5.33 11.07 9.35
N ASN A 122 -4.86 10.42 8.28
CA ASN A 122 -5.72 9.98 7.19
C ASN A 122 -5.21 8.66 6.58
N PRO A 123 -6.11 7.87 5.96
CA PRO A 123 -5.77 6.54 5.45
C PRO A 123 -4.84 6.55 4.23
N ILE A 124 -4.83 7.63 3.43
CA ILE A 124 -3.94 7.74 2.27
C ILE A 124 -2.50 7.95 2.73
N ASP A 125 -2.28 8.81 3.71
CA ASP A 125 -0.98 9.00 4.33
C ASP A 125 -0.53 7.73 5.05
N ALA A 126 -1.46 7.03 5.72
CA ALA A 126 -1.14 5.74 6.35
C ALA A 126 -0.65 4.71 5.32
N LEU A 127 -1.31 4.63 4.15
CA LEU A 127 -0.88 3.78 3.04
C LEU A 127 0.48 4.22 2.49
N CYS A 128 0.70 5.53 2.32
CA CYS A 128 1.97 6.08 1.83
C CYS A 128 3.13 5.76 2.78
N VAL A 129 2.96 6.02 4.08
CA VAL A 129 3.98 5.75 5.09
C VAL A 129 4.24 4.25 5.23
N TRP A 130 3.20 3.43 5.24
CA TRP A 130 3.33 1.97 5.24
C TRP A 130 4.13 1.47 4.03
N PHE A 131 3.83 1.99 2.83
CA PHE A 131 4.52 1.60 1.61
C PHE A 131 5.98 2.10 1.59
N CYS A 132 6.23 3.32 2.06
CA CYS A 132 7.57 3.92 2.03
C CYS A 132 8.53 3.22 3.00
N ALA A 133 8.02 2.68 4.13
CA ALA A 133 8.81 1.94 5.11
C ALA A 133 9.61 0.78 4.51
N PHE A 134 9.06 0.09 3.49
CA PHE A 134 9.78 -1.00 2.81
C PHE A 134 11.05 -0.54 2.09
N TYR A 135 11.08 0.71 1.61
CA TYR A 135 12.22 1.27 0.89
C TYR A 135 13.18 1.97 1.85
N VAL A 136 12.63 2.79 2.76
CA VAL A 136 13.40 3.57 3.73
C VAL A 136 14.13 2.69 4.75
N PHE A 137 13.58 1.52 5.08
CA PHE A 137 14.22 0.56 5.99
C PHE A 137 14.76 -0.68 5.27
N ASN A 138 14.79 -0.67 3.93
CA ASN A 138 15.31 -1.76 3.11
C ASN A 138 14.72 -3.14 3.46
N LEU A 139 13.40 -3.20 3.60
CA LEU A 139 12.66 -4.39 3.99
C LEU A 139 12.11 -5.12 2.76
N GLU A 140 12.05 -6.45 2.85
CA GLU A 140 11.38 -7.24 1.82
C GLU A 140 9.86 -7.24 2.05
N TYR A 141 9.10 -7.27 0.95
CA TYR A 141 7.65 -7.48 1.06
C TYR A 141 7.37 -8.88 1.63
N PRO A 142 6.45 -9.01 2.59
CA PRO A 142 6.17 -10.29 3.19
C PRO A 142 5.52 -11.23 2.17
N ALA A 143 5.86 -12.52 2.22
CA ALA A 143 5.46 -13.50 1.20
C ALA A 143 3.94 -13.53 0.96
N ASN A 144 3.14 -13.45 2.03
CA ASN A 144 1.68 -13.46 2.00
C ASN A 144 1.04 -12.20 1.41
N ALA A 145 1.74 -11.07 1.35
CA ALA A 145 1.25 -9.80 0.78
C ALA A 145 2.11 -9.27 -0.37
N SER A 146 3.11 -10.04 -0.82
CA SER A 146 4.07 -9.67 -1.87
C SER A 146 3.38 -9.25 -3.17
N ALA A 147 2.37 -10.00 -3.60
CA ALA A 147 1.57 -9.67 -4.78
C ALA A 147 0.79 -8.36 -4.61
N THR A 148 0.23 -8.09 -3.43
CA THR A 148 -0.51 -6.85 -3.14
C THR A 148 0.42 -5.64 -3.13
N ALA A 149 1.58 -5.76 -2.48
CA ALA A 149 2.59 -4.71 -2.44
C ALA A 149 3.17 -4.42 -3.83
N GLU A 150 3.46 -5.45 -4.63
CA GLU A 150 3.92 -5.27 -6.02
C GLU A 150 2.81 -4.68 -6.91
N PHE A 151 1.54 -5.03 -6.68
CA PHE A 151 0.41 -4.38 -7.36
C PHE A 151 0.37 -2.89 -7.04
N ILE A 152 0.48 -2.49 -5.78
CA ILE A 152 0.52 -1.07 -5.39
C ILE A 152 1.73 -0.38 -6.02
N GLN A 153 2.92 -0.98 -5.92
CA GLN A 153 4.16 -0.46 -6.49
C GLN A 153 4.02 -0.15 -7.99
N ARG A 154 3.56 -1.11 -8.78
CA ARG A 154 3.53 -1.00 -10.24
C ARG A 154 2.29 -0.28 -10.75
N PHE A 155 1.13 -0.57 -10.17
CA PHE A 155 -0.16 -0.10 -10.65
C PHE A 155 -0.55 1.25 -10.05
N ILE A 156 -0.30 1.50 -8.77
CA ILE A 156 -0.66 2.78 -8.13
C ILE A 156 0.50 3.76 -8.19
N VAL A 157 1.68 3.37 -7.71
CA VAL A 157 2.82 4.29 -7.60
C VAL A 157 3.56 4.46 -8.94
N GLY A 158 3.60 3.41 -9.76
CA GLY A 158 4.28 3.44 -11.05
C GLY A 158 5.79 3.20 -10.96
N ILE A 159 6.28 2.66 -9.86
CA ILE A 159 7.69 2.23 -9.72
C ILE A 159 7.85 0.90 -10.47
N ASN A 160 8.75 0.88 -11.45
CA ASN A 160 8.97 -0.27 -12.34
C ASN A 160 7.68 -0.70 -13.06
N PRO A 161 7.08 0.15 -13.92
CA PRO A 161 5.80 -0.14 -14.56
C PRO A 161 5.88 -1.40 -15.45
N PRO A 162 4.74 -2.06 -15.73
CA PRO A 162 4.70 -3.29 -16.51
C PRO A 162 4.92 -3.08 -18.03
N GLU A 163 5.48 -1.96 -18.48
CA GLU A 163 5.62 -1.64 -19.92
C GLU A 163 6.65 -2.54 -20.62
N GLY A 164 6.26 -3.02 -21.81
CA GLY A 164 6.90 -4.13 -22.51
C GLY A 164 8.18 -3.79 -23.29
N ARG A 165 8.95 -4.84 -23.58
CA ARG A 165 10.03 -5.00 -24.58
C ARG A 165 11.15 -3.93 -24.70
N GLY A 166 11.12 -2.84 -23.94
CA GLY A 166 12.31 -2.03 -23.66
C GLY A 166 13.20 -2.78 -22.68
N LYS A 167 14.52 -2.76 -22.90
CA LYS A 167 15.52 -3.52 -22.13
C LYS A 167 15.21 -3.45 -20.63
N ALA A 168 14.56 -4.49 -20.10
CA ALA A 168 14.42 -4.65 -18.66
C ALA A 168 15.84 -4.66 -18.13
N ALA A 169 16.21 -3.62 -17.37
CA ALA A 169 17.35 -3.72 -16.47
C ALA A 169 17.14 -5.02 -15.69
N LYS A 170 18.12 -5.95 -15.74
CA LYS A 170 18.08 -7.30 -15.16
C LYS A 170 17.33 -7.32 -13.81
N GLY A 171 16.01 -7.52 -13.87
CA GLY A 171 15.11 -7.13 -12.78
C GLY A 171 14.04 -8.18 -12.60
N LYS A 172 13.76 -8.51 -11.34
CA LYS A 172 12.87 -9.59 -10.88
C LYS A 172 11.61 -9.72 -11.76
N SER A 173 11.29 -10.96 -12.13
CA SER A 173 10.06 -11.30 -12.85
C SER A 173 8.84 -10.73 -12.11
N ILE A 174 7.91 -10.13 -12.85
CA ILE A 174 6.64 -9.64 -12.31
C ILE A 174 5.87 -10.80 -11.68
N HIS A 175 5.29 -10.62 -10.49
CA HIS A 175 4.45 -11.66 -9.90
C HIS A 175 3.28 -12.02 -10.84
N PRO A 176 3.03 -13.32 -11.13
CA PRO A 176 2.05 -13.73 -12.14
C PRO A 176 0.64 -13.20 -11.91
N ILE A 177 0.20 -13.11 -10.65
CA ILE A 177 -1.11 -12.56 -10.28
C ILE A 177 -1.18 -11.06 -10.61
N VAL A 178 -0.11 -10.30 -10.35
CA VAL A 178 -0.06 -8.86 -10.62
C VAL A 178 -0.15 -8.61 -12.12
N LEU A 179 0.60 -9.39 -12.91
CA LEU A 179 0.52 -9.32 -14.38
C LEU A 179 -0.89 -9.64 -14.88
N ARG A 180 -1.50 -10.72 -14.37
CA ARG A 180 -2.86 -11.14 -14.77
C ARG A 180 -3.92 -10.08 -14.44
N ILE A 181 -3.90 -9.52 -13.23
CA ILE A 181 -4.85 -8.48 -12.82
C ILE A 181 -4.61 -7.20 -13.63
N SER A 182 -3.34 -6.81 -13.83
CA SER A 182 -3.00 -5.62 -14.62
C SER A 182 -3.51 -5.72 -16.05
N ASN A 183 -3.37 -6.88 -16.69
CA ASN A 183 -3.89 -7.10 -18.05
C ASN A 183 -5.42 -7.06 -18.07
N LYS A 184 -6.09 -7.74 -17.13
CA LYS A 184 -7.56 -7.68 -17.02
C LYS A 184 -8.11 -6.26 -16.83
N LEU A 185 -7.43 -5.43 -16.05
CA LEU A 185 -7.80 -4.03 -15.84
C LEU A 185 -7.60 -3.20 -17.11
N LYS A 186 -6.50 -3.42 -17.84
CA LYS A 186 -6.27 -2.77 -19.14
C LYS A 186 -7.34 -3.14 -20.16
N ASP A 187 -7.69 -4.42 -20.24
CA ASP A 187 -8.74 -4.92 -21.14
C ASP A 187 -10.10 -4.29 -20.78
N PHE A 188 -10.39 -4.16 -19.48
CA PHE A 188 -11.60 -3.52 -18.95
C PHE A 188 -11.68 -2.02 -19.23
N GLU A 189 -10.54 -1.31 -19.27
CA GLU A 189 -10.49 0.11 -19.62
C GLU A 189 -10.52 0.36 -21.14
N SER A 190 -10.14 -0.62 -21.96
CA SER A 190 -10.14 -0.45 -23.41
C SER A 190 -11.57 -0.34 -23.96
N GLU A 191 -11.84 0.75 -24.69
CA GLU A 191 -13.17 1.13 -25.23
C GLU A 191 -13.80 0.12 -26.22
N TRP A 192 -13.14 -1.02 -26.48
CA TRP A 192 -13.63 -2.09 -27.35
C TRP A 192 -14.18 -3.31 -26.60
N SER A 193 -14.18 -3.29 -25.26
CA SER A 193 -14.85 -4.30 -24.45
C SER A 193 -16.34 -3.99 -24.30
N ILE A 194 -17.08 -4.07 -25.41
CA ILE A 194 -18.56 -4.10 -25.45
C ILE A 194 -19.03 -5.50 -25.06
#